data_AF-A0A1A3FD32-F1
#
_entry.id   AF-A0A1A3FD32-F1
#
_cell.length_a   1.000
_cell.length_b   1.000
_cell.length_c   1.000
_cell.angle_alpha   90.00
_cell.angle_beta   90.00
_cell.angle_gamma   90.00
#
_symmetry.space_group_name_H-M   'P 1'
#
loop_
_entity.id
_entity.type
_entity.pdbx_description
1 polymer ?
#
loop_
_entity_poly.entity_id
_entity_poly.type
_entity_poly.pdbx_seq_one_letter_code
_entity_poly.pdbx_strand_id
1 'polypeptide(L)'
;MNTVHVNIELARYSDWAFTSAVVALVIALLLLAFELAYVGARAGGRRADQRARVLAGAVSADSAAPGVVEEAIQRPIDERVGRAGLAVVYLGIGLLLACLVLRGLATLRVPWGNMYEFINLTCLCGLIAGAVVLRRPQYRPLWVFLLLPVLILLTVSGRWLYTNAAPVMPALQSYWLPIHVSVVSLGSGVFLVAGIASILFLLRTSPVADPERGTHSALSRLVQRFPDAQTLDRIAYRTTIFAFPVFGFGVIFGAIWAEEAWGRYWGWDPKETVSFVAWVIYAAYLHARSTAGWRDRKAAWINVAGFVAMVFNLFFVNLVTVGLHSYAGVG
;
A
#
# COMPACT_ATOMS: atom_id res chain seq x y z
N MET A 1 31.01 10.57 26.55
CA MET A 1 31.16 11.37 25.32
C MET A 1 31.34 10.40 24.14
N ASN A 2 30.24 9.86 23.60
CA ASN A 2 30.30 9.05 22.39
C ASN A 2 30.28 10.02 21.21
N THR A 3 31.43 10.29 20.60
CA THR A 3 31.48 10.91 19.28
C THR A 3 30.69 10.00 18.34
N VAL A 4 29.50 10.43 17.92
CA VAL A 4 28.59 9.64 17.09
C VAL A 4 29.23 9.51 15.71
N HIS A 5 30.04 8.47 15.55
CA HIS A 5 30.70 8.19 14.29
C HIS A 5 29.65 7.66 13.32
N VAL A 6 29.14 8.54 12.46
CA VAL A 6 28.27 8.14 11.37
C VAL A 6 29.13 7.48 10.30
N ASN A 7 28.80 6.25 9.90
CA ASN A 7 29.48 5.58 8.80
C ASN A 7 28.93 6.11 7.47
N ILE A 8 29.70 6.98 6.82
CA ILE A 8 29.30 7.68 5.59
C ILE A 8 29.15 6.70 4.41
N GLU A 9 29.94 5.62 4.36
CA GLU A 9 29.84 4.62 3.29
C GLU A 9 28.52 3.85 3.37
N LEU A 10 28.16 3.38 4.57
CA LEU A 10 26.87 2.72 4.80
C LEU A 10 25.69 3.65 4.54
N ALA A 11 25.80 4.94 4.91
CA ALA A 11 24.78 5.94 4.59
C ALA A 11 24.62 6.11 3.07
N ARG A 12 25.72 6.18 2.32
CA ARG A 12 25.69 6.26 0.86
C ARG A 12 25.08 5.01 0.21
N TYR A 13 25.41 3.82 0.71
CA TYR A 13 24.79 2.58 0.24
C TYR A 13 23.29 2.53 0.54
N SER A 14 22.86 3.08 1.69
CA SER A 14 21.44 3.25 1.99
C SER A 14 20.75 4.13 0.94
N ASP A 15 21.37 5.25 0.54
CA ASP A 15 20.79 6.17 -0.43
C ASP A 15 20.71 5.53 -1.83
N TRP A 16 21.75 4.79 -2.23
CA TRP A 16 21.73 4.00 -3.48
C TRP A 16 20.68 2.90 -3.45
N ALA A 17 20.52 2.20 -2.32
CA ALA A 17 19.47 1.21 -2.13
C ALA A 17 18.08 1.85 -2.23
N PHE A 18 17.89 3.04 -1.67
CA PHE A 18 16.64 3.80 -1.78
C PHE A 18 16.32 4.16 -3.23
N THR A 19 17.26 4.80 -3.94
CA THR A 19 17.05 5.17 -5.35
C THR A 19 16.79 3.95 -6.21
N SER A 20 17.55 2.86 -5.98
CA SER A 20 17.35 1.59 -6.69
C SER A 20 15.98 0.97 -6.40
N ALA A 21 15.51 1.05 -5.16
CA ALA A 21 14.17 0.58 -4.78
C ALA A 21 13.08 1.35 -5.54
N VAL A 22 13.18 2.69 -5.59
CA VAL A 22 12.21 3.54 -6.31
C VAL A 22 12.21 3.19 -7.81
N VAL A 23 13.38 3.09 -8.44
CA VAL A 23 13.50 2.72 -9.85
C VAL A 23 12.90 1.33 -10.11
N ALA A 24 13.23 0.33 -9.28
CA ALA A 24 12.66 -1.00 -9.39
C ALA A 24 11.13 -0.97 -9.26
N LEU A 25 10.58 -0.25 -8.27
CA LEU A 25 9.14 -0.14 -8.06
C LEU A 25 8.42 0.60 -9.22
N VAL A 26 9.07 1.59 -9.85
CA VAL A 26 8.55 2.24 -11.07
C VAL A 26 8.51 1.26 -12.23
N ILE A 27 9.60 0.51 -12.46
CA ILE A 27 9.64 -0.53 -13.50
C ILE A 27 8.54 -1.58 -13.24
N ALA A 28 8.39 -2.03 -11.99
CA ALA A 28 7.35 -2.96 -11.60
C ALA A 28 5.95 -2.42 -11.88
N LEU A 29 5.68 -1.15 -11.55
CA LEU A 29 4.42 -0.47 -11.87
C LEU A 29 4.16 -0.49 -13.38
N LEU A 30 5.15 -0.16 -14.20
CA LEU A 30 5.00 -0.15 -15.67
C LEU A 30 4.70 -1.54 -16.23
N LEU A 31 5.40 -2.58 -15.76
CA LEU A 31 5.17 -3.97 -16.19
C LEU A 31 3.78 -4.47 -15.79
N LEU A 32 3.34 -4.17 -14.56
CA LEU A 32 2.02 -4.56 -14.07
C LEU A 32 0.90 -3.74 -14.73
N ALA A 33 1.14 -2.46 -15.02
CA ALA A 33 0.21 -1.63 -15.77
C ALA A 33 0.07 -2.11 -17.22
N PHE A 34 1.19 -2.54 -17.84
CA PHE A 34 1.17 -3.18 -19.16
C PHE A 34 0.31 -4.45 -19.13
N GLU A 35 0.55 -5.35 -18.18
CA GLU A 35 -0.28 -6.55 -18.04
C GLU A 35 -1.78 -6.19 -17.89
N LEU A 36 -2.10 -5.26 -17.00
CA LEU A 36 -3.47 -4.79 -16.77
C LEU A 36 -4.10 -4.18 -18.04
N ALA A 37 -3.31 -3.51 -18.88
CA ALA A 37 -3.77 -2.96 -20.15
C ALA A 37 -4.16 -4.06 -21.14
N TYR A 38 -3.36 -5.13 -21.23
CA TYR A 38 -3.46 -6.17 -22.27
C TYR A 38 -4.35 -7.37 -21.91
N VAL A 39 -4.44 -7.76 -20.63
CA VAL A 39 -5.32 -8.87 -20.18
C VAL A 39 -6.79 -8.61 -20.55
N GLY A 40 -7.23 -7.33 -20.51
CA GLY A 40 -8.58 -6.94 -20.90
C GLY A 40 -8.90 -7.10 -22.39
N ALA A 41 -7.90 -6.93 -23.27
CA ALA A 41 -8.07 -7.10 -24.72
C ALA A 41 -8.30 -8.59 -25.08
N ARG A 42 -7.61 -9.49 -24.38
CA ARG A 42 -7.68 -10.93 -24.61
C ARG A 42 -8.94 -11.59 -24.04
N ALA A 43 -9.47 -11.13 -22.92
CA ALA A 43 -10.73 -11.63 -22.36
C ALA A 43 -11.93 -11.34 -23.29
N GLY A 44 -11.92 -10.17 -23.95
CA GLY A 44 -12.88 -9.82 -25.00
C GLY A 44 -12.73 -10.73 -26.24
N GLY A 45 -11.49 -10.93 -26.70
CA GLY A 45 -11.18 -11.83 -27.82
C GLY A 45 -11.56 -13.29 -27.56
N ARG A 46 -11.24 -13.85 -26.39
CA ARG A 46 -11.61 -15.22 -26.01
C ARG A 46 -13.11 -15.42 -25.89
N ARG A 47 -13.87 -14.45 -25.36
CA ARG A 47 -15.35 -14.53 -25.32
C ARG A 47 -15.96 -14.47 -26.72
N ALA A 48 -15.39 -13.67 -27.62
CA ALA A 48 -15.81 -13.63 -29.02
C ALA A 48 -15.48 -14.95 -29.74
N ASP A 49 -14.27 -15.47 -29.54
CA ASP A 49 -13.81 -16.72 -30.16
C ASP A 49 -14.54 -17.94 -29.60
N GLN A 50 -14.85 -17.96 -28.31
CA GLN A 50 -15.63 -19.02 -27.66
C GLN A 50 -17.10 -18.96 -28.05
N ARG A 51 -17.69 -17.77 -28.21
CA ARG A 51 -19.02 -17.62 -28.82
C ARG A 51 -19.01 -18.09 -30.28
N ALA A 52 -17.98 -17.74 -31.05
CA ALA A 52 -17.83 -18.20 -32.44
C ALA A 52 -17.67 -19.73 -32.52
N ARG A 53 -16.91 -20.36 -31.62
CA ARG A 53 -16.76 -21.83 -31.54
C ARG A 53 -18.02 -22.55 -31.08
N VAL A 54 -18.77 -21.98 -30.13
CA VAL A 54 -20.09 -22.51 -29.71
C VAL A 54 -21.12 -22.38 -30.84
N LEU A 55 -21.04 -21.30 -31.64
CA LEU A 55 -21.86 -21.13 -32.84
C LEU A 55 -21.41 -22.01 -34.02
N ALA A 56 -20.12 -22.39 -34.06
CA ALA A 56 -19.52 -23.20 -35.13
C ALA A 56 -19.49 -24.72 -34.84
N GLY A 57 -19.96 -25.17 -33.67
CA GLY A 57 -19.68 -26.52 -33.17
C GLY A 57 -20.90 -27.37 -32.80
N ALA A 58 -21.58 -27.92 -33.81
CA ALA A 58 -22.14 -29.28 -33.75
C ALA A 58 -21.33 -30.12 -34.75
N VAL A 59 -20.22 -30.70 -34.29
CA VAL A 59 -19.39 -31.60 -35.11
C VAL A 59 -19.83 -33.04 -34.82
N SER A 60 -20.25 -33.76 -35.86
CA SER A 60 -20.65 -35.17 -35.79
C SER A 60 -19.48 -36.08 -35.38
N ALA A 61 -19.79 -37.14 -34.64
CA ALA A 61 -18.84 -38.12 -34.12
C ALA A 61 -18.00 -38.85 -35.19
N ASP A 62 -18.43 -38.79 -36.46
CA ASP A 62 -17.78 -39.48 -37.60
C ASP A 62 -16.79 -38.59 -38.39
N SER A 63 -16.36 -37.46 -37.83
CA SER A 63 -15.44 -36.55 -38.54
C SER A 63 -14.03 -37.15 -38.67
N ALA A 64 -13.62 -37.48 -39.89
CA ALA A 64 -12.30 -38.01 -40.25
C ALA A 64 -11.18 -36.93 -40.30
N ALA A 65 -11.43 -35.73 -39.76
CA ALA A 65 -10.43 -34.66 -39.74
C ALA A 65 -9.31 -34.98 -38.72
N PRO A 66 -8.02 -34.74 -39.05
CA PRO A 66 -6.93 -34.95 -38.11
C PRO A 66 -7.16 -34.14 -36.83
N GLY A 67 -7.14 -34.80 -35.68
CA GLY A 67 -7.28 -34.15 -34.38
C GLY A 67 -6.21 -33.08 -34.23
N VAL A 68 -6.63 -31.83 -34.03
CA VAL A 68 -5.72 -30.71 -33.78
C VAL A 68 -4.94 -31.04 -32.51
N VAL A 69 -3.63 -31.26 -32.65
CA VAL A 69 -2.73 -31.37 -31.50
C VAL A 69 -2.87 -30.05 -30.75
N GLU A 70 -3.39 -30.09 -29.52
CA GLU A 70 -3.38 -28.92 -28.63
C GLU A 70 -1.92 -28.55 -28.38
N GLU A 71 -1.42 -27.63 -29.20
CA GLU A 71 -0.10 -27.05 -29.10
C GLU A 71 0.09 -26.58 -27.66
N ALA A 72 1.11 -27.12 -26.98
CA ALA A 72 1.33 -26.90 -25.55
C ALA A 72 1.19 -25.40 -25.25
N ILE A 73 0.15 -25.03 -24.49
CA ILE A 73 -0.29 -23.64 -24.31
C ILE A 73 0.91 -22.81 -23.84
N GLN A 74 1.58 -22.13 -24.77
CA GLN A 74 2.71 -21.29 -24.41
C GLN A 74 2.14 -20.14 -23.58
N ARG A 75 2.69 -19.98 -22.36
CA ARG A 75 2.25 -18.89 -21.48
C ARG A 75 2.37 -17.57 -22.23
N PRO A 76 1.26 -16.82 -22.34
CA PRO A 76 1.23 -15.65 -23.17
C PRO A 76 2.14 -14.55 -22.61
N ILE A 77 2.65 -13.68 -23.48
CA ILE A 77 3.66 -12.66 -23.14
C ILE A 77 3.20 -11.75 -21.98
N ASP A 78 1.91 -11.39 -21.93
CA ASP A 78 1.32 -10.60 -20.85
C ASP A 78 1.45 -11.28 -19.48
N GLU A 79 1.25 -12.60 -19.40
CA GLU A 79 1.39 -13.32 -18.13
C GLU A 79 2.86 -13.33 -17.67
N ARG A 80 3.81 -13.48 -18.60
CA ARG A 80 5.25 -13.43 -18.32
C ARG A 80 5.67 -12.04 -17.83
N VAL A 81 5.21 -10.99 -18.50
CA VAL A 81 5.46 -9.59 -18.12
C VAL A 81 4.89 -9.30 -16.73
N GLY A 82 3.68 -9.76 -16.44
CA GLY A 82 3.07 -9.62 -15.12
C GLY A 82 3.84 -10.32 -14.00
N ARG A 83 4.37 -11.51 -14.26
CA ARG A 83 5.22 -12.25 -13.30
C ARG A 83 6.57 -11.58 -13.10
N ALA A 84 7.16 -11.07 -14.17
CA ALA A 84 8.37 -10.25 -14.09
C ALA A 84 8.10 -8.99 -13.25
N GLY A 85 6.99 -8.30 -13.49
CA GLY A 85 6.56 -7.15 -12.68
C GLY A 85 6.48 -7.48 -11.20
N LEU A 86 5.84 -8.59 -10.81
CA LEU A 86 5.83 -9.04 -9.42
C LEU A 86 7.24 -9.36 -8.86
N ALA A 87 8.10 -10.02 -9.63
CA ALA A 87 9.47 -10.29 -9.20
C ALA A 87 10.24 -8.98 -8.93
N VAL A 88 10.05 -7.97 -9.77
CA VAL A 88 10.63 -6.64 -9.58
C VAL A 88 10.02 -5.92 -8.37
N VAL A 89 8.73 -6.12 -8.05
CA VAL A 89 8.15 -5.63 -6.77
C VAL A 89 8.91 -6.22 -5.58
N TYR A 90 9.12 -7.54 -5.54
CA TYR A 90 9.84 -8.18 -4.44
C TYR A 90 11.30 -7.72 -4.34
N LEU A 91 11.96 -7.48 -5.48
CA LEU A 91 13.27 -6.84 -5.51
C LEU A 91 13.21 -5.44 -4.90
N GLY A 92 12.24 -4.61 -5.27
CA GLY A 92 12.03 -3.28 -4.72
C GLY A 92 11.79 -3.30 -3.20
N ILE A 93 11.02 -4.27 -2.69
CA ILE A 93 10.83 -4.49 -1.24
C ILE A 93 12.17 -4.82 -0.56
N GLY A 94 12.96 -5.73 -1.15
CA GLY A 94 14.27 -6.10 -0.62
C GLY A 94 15.24 -4.92 -0.59
N LEU A 95 15.26 -4.09 -1.64
CA LEU A 95 16.09 -2.89 -1.71
C LEU A 95 15.66 -1.82 -0.71
N LEU A 96 14.34 -1.64 -0.50
CA LEU A 96 13.83 -0.69 0.49
C LEU A 96 14.15 -1.15 1.92
N LEU A 97 14.07 -2.46 2.19
CA LEU A 97 14.53 -3.03 3.45
C LEU A 97 16.04 -2.82 3.63
N ALA A 98 16.84 -3.07 2.59
CA ALA A 98 18.28 -2.83 2.62
C ALA A 98 18.61 -1.37 2.93
N CYS A 99 17.90 -0.41 2.33
CA CYS A 99 18.03 1.01 2.67
C CYS A 99 17.85 1.25 4.17
N LEU A 100 16.76 0.79 4.77
CA LEU A 100 16.52 0.98 6.20
C LEU A 100 17.58 0.28 7.05
N VAL A 101 17.94 -0.96 6.76
CA VAL A 101 18.97 -1.70 7.52
C VAL A 101 20.32 -1.00 7.46
N LEU A 102 20.79 -0.64 6.25
CA LEU A 102 22.06 0.06 6.05
C LEU A 102 22.07 1.40 6.76
N ARG A 103 20.94 2.12 6.76
CA ARG A 103 20.80 3.40 7.45
C ARG A 103 20.85 3.25 8.97
N GLY A 104 20.25 2.19 9.51
CA GLY A 104 20.34 1.87 10.93
C GLY A 104 21.77 1.52 11.34
N LEU A 105 22.46 0.69 10.55
CA LEU A 105 23.86 0.35 10.76
C LEU A 105 24.78 1.57 10.65
N ALA A 106 24.50 2.50 9.73
CA ALA A 106 25.29 3.72 9.55
C ALA A 106 25.28 4.63 10.78
N THR A 107 24.22 4.58 11.59
CA THR A 107 24.02 5.44 12.76
C THR A 107 24.03 4.66 14.09
N LEU A 108 24.21 3.33 14.03
CA LEU A 108 24.10 2.40 15.16
C LEU A 108 22.84 2.60 16.00
N ARG A 109 21.74 3.01 15.35
CA ARG A 109 20.42 3.17 15.98
C ARG A 109 19.33 2.66 15.08
N VAL A 110 18.14 2.50 15.66
CA VAL A 110 16.93 2.23 14.91
C VAL A 110 16.62 3.46 14.01
N PRO A 111 16.56 3.31 12.67
CA PRO A 111 16.59 4.43 11.71
C PRO A 111 15.22 5.07 11.51
N TRP A 112 14.56 5.51 12.59
CA TRP A 112 13.14 5.87 12.59
C TRP A 112 12.88 7.28 13.19
N GLY A 113 13.89 8.14 13.12
CA GLY A 113 13.98 9.39 13.88
C GLY A 113 13.55 10.65 13.12
N ASN A 114 13.14 10.52 11.85
CA ASN A 114 12.70 11.63 11.01
C ASN A 114 11.61 11.18 10.02
N MET A 115 11.02 12.12 9.29
CA MET A 115 9.93 11.84 8.35
C MET A 115 10.34 10.99 7.15
N TYR A 116 11.57 11.14 6.64
CA TYR A 116 12.07 10.29 5.56
C TYR A 116 12.09 8.82 5.98
N GLU A 117 12.68 8.57 7.15
CA GLU A 117 12.77 7.27 7.79
C GLU A 117 11.36 6.68 8.08
N PHE A 118 10.45 7.49 8.61
CA PHE A 118 9.07 7.11 8.91
C PHE A 118 8.28 6.69 7.66
N ILE A 119 8.34 7.49 6.58
CA ILE A 119 7.59 7.22 5.35
C ILE A 119 8.14 5.96 4.68
N ASN A 120 9.46 5.79 4.64
CA ASN A 120 10.10 4.63 4.04
C ASN A 120 9.69 3.34 4.76
N LEU A 121 9.69 3.36 6.09
CA LEU A 121 9.22 2.24 6.90
C LEU A 121 7.72 1.96 6.68
N THR A 122 6.88 3.00 6.67
CA THR A 122 5.44 2.84 6.45
C THR A 122 5.15 2.25 5.07
N CYS A 123 5.87 2.69 4.04
CA CYS A 123 5.81 2.12 2.70
C CYS A 123 6.28 0.66 2.67
N LEU A 124 7.38 0.32 3.35
CA LEU A 124 7.85 -1.06 3.48
C LEU A 124 6.79 -1.96 4.13
N CYS A 125 6.21 -1.53 5.26
CA CYS A 125 5.13 -2.25 5.93
C CYS A 125 3.91 -2.44 5.01
N GLY A 126 3.53 -1.41 4.24
CA GLY A 126 2.43 -1.50 3.27
C GLY A 126 2.71 -2.44 2.10
N LEU A 127 3.95 -2.45 1.58
CA LEU A 127 4.37 -3.38 0.54
C LEU A 127 4.43 -4.83 1.05
N ILE A 128 4.91 -5.06 2.28
CA ILE A 128 4.90 -6.38 2.92
C ILE A 128 3.45 -6.84 3.16
N ALA A 129 2.59 -5.98 3.66
CA ALA A 129 1.16 -6.27 3.81
C ALA A 129 0.53 -6.63 2.45
N GLY A 130 0.85 -5.87 1.40
CA GLY A 130 0.51 -6.17 0.02
C GLY A 130 1.01 -7.55 -0.42
N ALA A 131 2.27 -7.89 -0.16
CA ALA A 131 2.85 -9.19 -0.46
C ALA A 131 2.10 -10.35 0.20
N VAL A 132 1.70 -10.20 1.46
CA VAL A 132 0.95 -11.21 2.20
C VAL A 132 -0.49 -11.35 1.67
N VAL A 133 -1.18 -10.22 1.47
CA VAL A 133 -2.61 -10.19 1.10
C VAL A 133 -2.82 -10.54 -0.37
N LEU A 134 -1.96 -10.03 -1.25
CA LEU A 134 -2.03 -10.15 -2.71
C LEU A 134 -1.20 -11.33 -3.26
N ARG A 135 -0.81 -12.28 -2.39
CA ARG A 135 -0.01 -13.47 -2.77
C ARG A 135 -0.67 -14.38 -3.81
N ARG A 136 -2.00 -14.31 -3.95
CA ARG A 136 -2.74 -15.12 -4.92
C ARG A 136 -2.67 -14.45 -6.30
N PRO A 137 -2.37 -15.19 -7.40
CA PRO A 137 -2.23 -14.61 -8.74
C PRO A 137 -3.45 -13.81 -9.21
N GLN A 138 -4.66 -14.19 -8.77
CA GLN A 138 -5.91 -13.49 -9.08
C GLN A 138 -5.98 -12.04 -8.55
N TYR A 139 -5.14 -11.68 -7.56
CA TYR A 139 -5.08 -10.34 -7.00
C TYR A 139 -3.93 -9.51 -7.58
N ARG A 140 -3.16 -10.05 -8.54
CA ARG A 140 -2.01 -9.37 -9.15
C ARG A 140 -2.33 -7.96 -9.68
N PRO A 141 -3.47 -7.71 -10.35
CA PRO A 141 -3.83 -6.37 -10.81
C PRO A 141 -3.88 -5.29 -9.72
N LEU A 142 -4.14 -5.68 -8.47
CA LEU A 142 -4.26 -4.74 -7.34
C LEU A 142 -2.92 -4.09 -6.98
N TRP A 143 -1.80 -4.69 -7.37
CA TRP A 143 -0.47 -4.11 -7.15
C TRP A 143 -0.29 -2.77 -7.84
N VAL A 144 -0.88 -2.56 -9.03
CA VAL A 144 -0.80 -1.27 -9.73
C VAL A 144 -1.32 -0.15 -8.83
N PHE A 145 -2.44 -0.39 -8.14
CA PHE A 145 -3.04 0.60 -7.25
C PHE A 145 -2.35 0.73 -5.92
N LEU A 146 -1.71 -0.32 -5.41
CA LEU A 146 -0.88 -0.24 -4.22
C LEU A 146 0.41 0.56 -4.48
N LEU A 147 1.05 0.32 -5.62
CA LEU A 147 2.31 0.96 -5.98
C LEU A 147 2.16 2.46 -6.25
N LEU A 148 1.02 2.93 -6.77
CA LEU A 148 0.80 4.36 -7.05
C LEU A 148 0.99 5.27 -5.81
N PRO A 149 0.21 5.11 -4.72
CA PRO A 149 0.42 5.93 -3.52
C PRO A 149 1.76 5.63 -2.85
N VAL A 150 2.26 4.39 -2.87
CA VAL A 150 3.60 4.07 -2.32
C VAL A 150 4.69 4.86 -3.05
N LEU A 151 4.68 4.90 -4.38
CA LEU A 151 5.67 5.64 -5.17
C LEU A 151 5.54 7.15 -4.97
N ILE A 152 4.32 7.68 -4.82
CA ILE A 152 4.10 9.09 -4.46
C ILE A 152 4.75 9.37 -3.10
N LEU A 153 4.48 8.54 -2.09
CA LEU A 153 5.03 8.68 -0.74
C LEU A 153 6.57 8.60 -0.75
N LEU A 154 7.15 7.62 -1.44
CA LEU A 154 8.59 7.47 -1.57
C LEU A 154 9.22 8.65 -2.32
N THR A 155 8.57 9.17 -3.36
CA THR A 155 9.05 10.35 -4.09
C THR A 155 9.03 11.59 -3.21
N VAL A 156 7.94 11.81 -2.46
CA VAL A 156 7.85 12.91 -1.49
C VAL A 156 8.95 12.77 -0.42
N SER A 157 9.12 11.56 0.11
CA SER A 157 10.14 11.23 1.10
C SER A 157 11.53 11.59 0.58
N GLY A 158 11.91 11.10 -0.60
CA GLY A 158 13.24 11.32 -1.17
C GLY A 158 13.48 12.74 -1.71
N ARG A 159 12.45 13.45 -2.17
CA ARG A 159 12.62 14.76 -2.82
C ARG A 159 12.54 15.95 -1.86
N TRP A 160 11.64 15.88 -0.88
CA TRP A 160 11.31 17.00 0.01
C TRP A 160 11.65 16.75 1.47
N LEU A 161 11.67 15.49 1.91
CA LEU A 161 11.85 15.14 3.32
C LEU A 161 13.19 14.44 3.59
N TYR A 162 14.03 14.31 2.57
CA TYR A 162 15.33 13.67 2.69
C TYR A 162 16.19 14.40 3.72
N THR A 163 16.74 13.63 4.64
CA THR A 163 17.64 14.10 5.69
C THR A 163 18.87 13.21 5.70
N ASN A 164 20.02 13.76 6.09
CA ASN A 164 21.23 12.96 6.23
C ASN A 164 21.13 11.99 7.41
N ALA A 165 21.84 10.88 7.34
CA ALA A 165 21.96 9.94 8.44
C ALA A 165 22.64 10.65 9.63
N ALA A 166 21.88 10.89 10.70
CA ALA A 166 22.32 11.65 11.86
C ALA A 166 21.79 11.01 13.16
N PRO A 167 22.44 11.28 14.31
CA PRO A 167 21.89 10.94 15.62
C PRO A 167 20.50 11.56 15.81
N VAL A 168 19.63 10.89 16.57
CA VAL A 168 18.33 11.45 16.96
C VAL A 168 18.53 12.67 17.86
N MET A 169 17.65 13.67 17.72
CA MET A 169 17.63 14.82 18.63
C MET A 169 17.47 14.35 20.09
N PRO A 170 18.03 15.05 21.09
CA PRO A 170 18.00 14.61 22.49
C PRO A 170 16.60 14.28 23.03
N ALA A 171 15.57 15.04 22.63
CA ALA A 171 14.17 14.79 23.02
C ALA A 171 13.59 13.47 22.46
N LEU A 172 14.26 12.85 21.48
CA LEU A 172 13.87 11.61 20.81
C LEU A 172 14.68 10.40 21.28
N GLN A 173 15.60 10.58 22.23
CA GLN A 173 16.44 9.51 22.78
C GLN A 173 15.68 8.71 23.86
N SER A 174 14.67 7.96 23.42
CA SER A 174 13.84 7.14 24.29
C SER A 174 13.73 5.71 23.75
N TYR A 175 13.61 4.74 24.66
CA TYR A 175 13.32 3.34 24.35
C TYR A 175 11.94 3.15 23.71
N TRP A 176 10.98 4.03 24.03
CA TRP A 176 9.61 3.94 23.55
C TRP A 176 9.42 4.45 22.12
N LEU A 177 10.28 5.34 21.62
CA LEU A 177 10.16 5.87 20.26
C LEU A 177 10.23 4.77 19.18
N PRO A 178 11.25 3.88 19.17
CA PRO A 178 11.29 2.76 18.23
C PRO A 178 10.03 1.88 18.29
N ILE A 179 9.53 1.60 19.50
CA ILE A 179 8.34 0.78 19.70
C ILE A 179 7.11 1.47 19.14
N HIS A 180 6.84 2.71 19.55
CA HIS A 180 5.69 3.49 19.08
C HIS A 180 5.69 3.62 17.56
N VAL A 181 6.81 4.05 16.99
CA VAL A 181 6.91 4.29 15.55
C VAL A 181 6.78 2.96 14.78
N SER A 182 7.20 1.81 15.34
CA SER A 182 7.07 0.47 14.70
C SER A 182 5.66 0.04 14.52
N VAL A 183 4.93 0.17 15.61
CA VAL A 183 3.56 -0.26 15.67
C VAL A 183 2.69 0.69 14.83
N VAL A 184 2.93 2.00 14.89
CA VAL A 184 2.16 2.97 14.09
C VAL A 184 2.46 2.86 12.59
N SER A 185 3.71 2.65 12.17
CA SER A 185 4.07 2.46 10.76
C SER A 185 3.55 1.14 10.20
N LEU A 186 3.56 0.07 11.01
CA LEU A 186 2.96 -1.21 10.63
C LEU A 186 1.44 -1.06 10.41
N GLY A 187 0.74 -0.46 11.38
CA GLY A 187 -0.71 -0.21 11.27
C GLY A 187 -1.05 0.66 10.07
N SER A 188 -0.31 1.76 9.89
CA SER A 188 -0.50 2.71 8.77
C SER A 188 -0.25 2.06 7.40
N GLY A 189 0.79 1.24 7.28
CA GLY A 189 1.10 0.50 6.05
C GLY A 189 -0.01 -0.50 5.69
N VAL A 190 -0.57 -1.21 6.67
CA VAL A 190 -1.69 -2.12 6.42
C VAL A 190 -2.99 -1.36 6.10
N PHE A 191 -3.24 -0.22 6.77
CA PHE A 191 -4.38 0.65 6.45
C PHE A 191 -4.32 1.24 5.05
N LEU A 192 -3.12 1.49 4.49
CA LEU A 192 -2.96 1.87 3.10
C LEU A 192 -3.56 0.80 2.16
N VAL A 193 -3.27 -0.48 2.39
CA VAL A 193 -3.86 -1.59 1.62
C VAL A 193 -5.39 -1.62 1.78
N ALA A 194 -5.89 -1.42 3.00
CA ALA A 194 -7.32 -1.39 3.31
C ALA A 194 -8.05 -0.24 2.60
N GLY A 195 -7.48 0.96 2.66
CA GLY A 195 -8.02 2.16 2.02
C GLY A 195 -8.11 2.02 0.51
N ILE A 196 -7.06 1.49 -0.12
CA ILE A 196 -7.03 1.22 -1.57
C ILE A 196 -8.10 0.18 -1.94
N ALA A 197 -8.20 -0.91 -1.18
CA ALA A 197 -9.22 -1.92 -1.42
C ALA A 197 -10.65 -1.34 -1.31
N SER A 198 -10.91 -0.46 -0.35
CA SER A 198 -12.21 0.24 -0.23
C SER A 198 -12.47 1.24 -1.35
N ILE A 199 -11.48 1.99 -1.80
CA ILE A 199 -11.62 2.89 -2.97
C ILE A 199 -11.98 2.05 -4.22
N LEU A 200 -11.27 0.95 -4.45
CA LEU A 200 -11.55 0.05 -5.57
C LEU A 200 -12.92 -0.60 -5.46
N PHE A 201 -13.36 -0.97 -4.25
CA PHE A 201 -14.72 -1.48 -4.01
C PHE A 201 -15.79 -0.45 -4.39
N LEU A 202 -15.62 0.82 -3.98
CA LEU A 202 -16.53 1.91 -4.33
C LEU A 202 -16.55 2.16 -5.85
N LEU A 203 -15.40 2.08 -6.51
CA LEU A 203 -15.32 2.18 -7.98
C LEU A 203 -16.04 1.00 -8.65
N ARG A 204 -15.89 -0.22 -8.12
CA ARG A 204 -16.52 -1.44 -8.65
C ARG A 204 -18.04 -1.47 -8.48
N THR A 205 -18.55 -0.80 -7.45
CA THR A 205 -19.99 -0.68 -7.15
C THR A 205 -20.58 0.65 -7.67
N SER A 206 -19.78 1.51 -8.29
CA SER A 206 -20.20 2.76 -8.90
C SER A 206 -20.98 2.51 -10.21
N PRO A 207 -21.91 3.40 -10.61
CA PRO A 207 -22.55 3.34 -11.93
C PRO A 207 -21.56 3.30 -13.11
N VAL A 208 -20.32 3.77 -12.91
CA VAL A 208 -19.23 3.69 -13.91
C VAL A 208 -18.88 2.23 -14.27
N ALA A 209 -19.10 1.30 -13.36
CA ALA A 209 -18.84 -0.13 -13.56
C ALA A 209 -20.01 -0.88 -14.22
N ASP A 210 -21.18 -0.25 -14.32
CA ASP A 210 -22.42 -0.85 -14.82
C ASP A 210 -22.38 -1.02 -16.35
N PRO A 211 -22.38 -2.27 -16.87
CA PRO A 211 -22.35 -2.52 -18.31
C PRO A 211 -23.59 -2.02 -19.05
N GLU A 212 -24.74 -1.92 -18.37
CA GLU A 212 -26.03 -1.60 -19.00
C GLU A 212 -26.29 -0.09 -19.06
N ARG A 213 -25.66 0.70 -18.17
CA ARG A 213 -25.77 2.17 -18.14
C ARG A 213 -24.79 2.92 -19.07
N GLY A 214 -24.12 2.21 -19.98
CA GLY A 214 -23.68 2.76 -21.25
C GLY A 214 -22.53 3.79 -21.24
N THR A 215 -21.74 3.90 -20.18
CA THR A 215 -20.51 4.73 -20.27
C THR A 215 -19.35 3.86 -20.78
N HIS A 216 -19.16 3.79 -22.11
CA HIS A 216 -18.00 3.13 -22.76
C HIS A 216 -16.66 3.88 -22.53
N SER A 217 -16.47 4.47 -21.36
CA SER A 217 -15.24 5.16 -20.99
C SER A 217 -14.10 4.15 -20.73
N ALA A 218 -12.86 4.58 -20.96
CA ALA A 218 -11.67 3.83 -20.60
C ALA A 218 -11.67 3.39 -19.12
N LEU A 219 -12.26 4.21 -18.24
CA LEU A 219 -12.42 3.90 -16.81
C LEU A 219 -13.34 2.71 -16.55
N SER A 220 -14.46 2.58 -17.28
CA SER A 220 -15.37 1.43 -17.14
C SER A 220 -14.67 0.12 -17.53
N ARG A 221 -13.94 0.14 -18.67
CA ARG A 221 -13.13 -1.00 -19.13
C ARG A 221 -12.01 -1.36 -18.14
N LEU A 222 -11.44 -0.38 -17.46
CA LEU A 222 -10.42 -0.58 -16.45
C LEU A 222 -11.02 -1.21 -15.18
N VAL A 223 -12.12 -0.65 -14.67
CA VAL A 223 -12.83 -1.15 -13.47
C VAL A 223 -13.29 -2.60 -13.64
N GLN A 224 -13.69 -3.00 -14.85
CA GLN A 224 -14.08 -4.38 -15.14
C GLN A 224 -12.95 -5.41 -15.03
N ARG A 225 -11.68 -4.98 -14.98
CA ARG A 225 -10.50 -5.85 -14.92
C ARG A 225 -10.08 -6.22 -13.50
N PHE A 226 -10.61 -5.53 -12.50
CA PHE A 226 -10.31 -5.82 -11.10
C PHE A 226 -11.17 -6.96 -10.57
N PRO A 227 -10.71 -7.63 -9.48
CA PRO A 227 -11.51 -8.60 -8.77
C PRO A 227 -12.92 -8.10 -8.47
N ASP A 228 -13.82 -9.05 -8.21
CA ASP A 228 -15.19 -8.76 -7.83
C ASP A 228 -15.24 -7.90 -6.55
N ALA A 229 -16.35 -7.18 -6.39
CA ALA A 229 -16.54 -6.28 -5.26
C ALA A 229 -16.46 -7.01 -3.91
N GLN A 230 -16.92 -8.26 -3.81
CA GLN A 230 -16.87 -9.00 -2.53
C GLN A 230 -15.43 -9.35 -2.13
N THR A 231 -14.58 -9.64 -3.11
CA THR A 231 -13.14 -9.81 -2.85
C THR A 231 -12.50 -8.53 -2.33
N LEU A 232 -12.78 -7.39 -2.95
CA LEU A 232 -12.23 -6.10 -2.54
C LEU A 232 -12.69 -5.73 -1.12
N ASP A 233 -13.97 -5.91 -0.81
CA ASP A 233 -14.50 -5.73 0.54
C ASP A 233 -13.85 -6.68 1.56
N ARG A 234 -13.68 -7.96 1.21
CA ARG A 234 -13.03 -8.95 2.08
C ARG A 234 -11.58 -8.59 2.36
N ILE A 235 -10.85 -8.09 1.36
CA ILE A 235 -9.48 -7.60 1.54
C ILE A 235 -9.50 -6.43 2.52
N ALA A 236 -10.28 -5.39 2.24
CA ALA A 236 -10.39 -4.21 3.10
C ALA A 236 -10.71 -4.57 4.55
N TYR A 237 -11.75 -5.37 4.77
CA TYR A 237 -12.18 -5.77 6.10
C TYR A 237 -11.11 -6.58 6.85
N ARG A 238 -10.49 -7.58 6.21
CA ARG A 238 -9.44 -8.40 6.85
C ARG A 238 -8.21 -7.58 7.20
N THR A 239 -7.79 -6.68 6.33
CA THR A 239 -6.66 -5.78 6.61
C THR A 239 -7.00 -4.81 7.74
N THR A 240 -8.21 -4.27 7.77
CA THR A 240 -8.63 -3.34 8.83
C THR A 240 -8.76 -4.03 10.19
N ILE A 241 -9.27 -5.27 10.27
CA ILE A 241 -9.31 -6.03 11.53
C ILE A 241 -7.91 -6.21 12.11
N PHE A 242 -6.91 -6.46 11.27
CA PHE A 242 -5.52 -6.60 11.72
C PHE A 242 -4.90 -5.24 12.09
N ALA A 243 -5.07 -4.24 11.24
CA ALA A 243 -4.46 -2.92 11.42
C ALA A 243 -5.03 -2.16 12.61
N PHE A 244 -6.31 -2.32 12.93
CA PHE A 244 -6.98 -1.61 14.02
C PHE A 244 -6.35 -1.81 15.40
N PRO A 245 -6.18 -3.05 15.92
CA PRO A 245 -5.53 -3.26 17.21
C PRO A 245 -4.05 -2.86 17.17
N VAL A 246 -3.34 -3.11 16.06
CA VAL A 246 -1.95 -2.68 15.88
C VAL A 246 -1.86 -1.16 16.00
N PHE A 247 -2.67 -0.41 15.26
CA PHE A 247 -2.69 1.05 15.35
C PHE A 247 -3.13 1.54 16.73
N GLY A 248 -4.08 0.87 17.38
CA GLY A 248 -4.48 1.14 18.76
C GLY A 248 -3.31 1.04 19.75
N PHE A 249 -2.51 -0.03 19.66
CA PHE A 249 -1.26 -0.12 20.41
C PHE A 249 -0.29 1.00 20.05
N GLY A 250 -0.23 1.40 18.78
CA GLY A 250 0.54 2.56 18.34
C GLY A 250 0.13 3.84 19.08
N VAL A 251 -1.17 4.13 19.18
CA VAL A 251 -1.69 5.29 19.93
C VAL A 251 -1.34 5.19 21.41
N ILE A 252 -1.49 4.02 22.03
CA ILE A 252 -1.14 3.80 23.45
C ILE A 252 0.36 4.01 23.71
N PHE A 253 1.22 3.38 22.89
CA PHE A 253 2.67 3.56 23.01
C PHE A 253 3.10 5.00 22.70
N GLY A 254 2.34 5.71 21.87
CA GLY A 254 2.54 7.13 21.63
C GLY A 254 2.31 7.96 22.89
N ALA A 255 1.23 7.68 23.63
CA ALA A 255 0.94 8.34 24.88
C ALA A 255 2.01 8.05 25.96
N ILE A 256 2.51 6.81 26.05
CA ILE A 256 3.59 6.45 26.98
C ILE A 256 4.89 7.18 26.61
N TRP A 257 5.23 7.22 25.32
CA TRP A 257 6.39 7.97 24.84
C TRP A 257 6.24 9.47 25.09
N ALA A 258 5.02 10.02 24.97
CA ALA A 258 4.76 11.44 25.23
C ALA A 258 5.02 11.83 26.69
N GLU A 259 4.72 10.96 27.65
CA GLU A 259 5.06 11.17 29.07
C GLU A 259 6.58 11.30 29.26
N GLU A 260 7.36 10.41 28.66
CA GLU A 260 8.81 10.44 28.80
C GLU A 260 9.45 11.66 28.11
N ALA A 261 8.93 12.05 26.95
CA ALA A 261 9.49 13.15 26.16
C ALA A 261 9.04 14.54 26.64
N TRP A 262 7.80 14.68 27.14
CA TRP A 262 7.16 15.97 27.44
C TRP A 262 6.57 16.08 28.85
N GLY A 263 6.66 15.03 29.67
CA GLY A 263 6.11 15.00 31.03
C GLY A 263 4.59 14.93 31.11
N ARG A 264 3.91 14.52 30.02
CA ARG A 264 2.46 14.27 29.98
C ARG A 264 2.09 13.18 28.98
N TYR A 265 1.17 12.29 29.34
CA TYR A 265 0.66 11.22 28.46
C TYR A 265 -0.13 11.72 27.24
N TRP A 266 -0.81 12.87 27.36
CA TRP A 266 -1.67 13.41 26.32
C TRP A 266 -1.85 14.92 26.52
N GLY A 267 -1.93 15.69 25.45
CA GLY A 267 -2.16 17.13 25.48
C GLY A 267 -2.99 17.68 24.33
N TRP A 268 -3.71 16.84 23.61
CA TRP A 268 -4.64 17.25 22.55
C TRP A 268 -3.97 18.06 21.42
N ASP A 269 -2.68 17.81 21.16
CA ASP A 269 -2.04 18.43 20.02
C ASP A 269 -2.63 17.88 18.70
N PRO A 270 -2.41 18.55 17.55
CA PRO A 270 -3.00 18.12 16.28
C PRO A 270 -2.70 16.66 15.92
N LYS A 271 -1.52 16.12 16.27
CA LYS A 271 -1.11 14.75 15.93
C LYS A 271 -1.79 13.72 16.80
N GLU A 272 -1.81 13.97 18.10
CA GLU A 272 -2.56 13.17 19.07
C GLU A 272 -4.05 13.13 18.70
N THR A 273 -4.65 14.30 18.47
CA THR A 273 -6.08 14.45 18.16
C THR A 273 -6.45 13.76 16.86
N VAL A 274 -5.71 13.99 15.77
CA VAL A 274 -6.03 13.37 14.46
C VAL A 274 -5.81 11.86 14.50
N SER A 275 -4.80 11.37 15.23
CA SER A 275 -4.58 9.93 15.41
C SER A 275 -5.74 9.27 16.17
N PHE A 276 -6.27 9.93 17.20
CA PHE A 276 -7.46 9.47 17.90
C PHE A 276 -8.71 9.50 17.01
N VAL A 277 -8.92 10.57 16.25
CA VAL A 277 -10.03 10.66 15.28
C VAL A 277 -9.94 9.54 14.24
N ALA A 278 -8.76 9.27 13.68
CA ALA A 278 -8.57 8.17 12.75
C ALA A 278 -8.91 6.82 13.39
N TRP A 279 -8.46 6.58 14.63
CA TRP A 279 -8.80 5.37 15.39
C TRP A 279 -10.31 5.22 15.58
N VAL A 280 -11.01 6.29 15.96
CA VAL A 280 -12.48 6.30 16.10
C VAL A 280 -13.18 6.01 14.78
N ILE A 281 -12.72 6.58 13.65
CA ILE A 281 -13.30 6.31 12.33
C ILE A 281 -13.14 4.83 11.95
N TYR A 282 -11.97 4.23 12.20
CA TYR A 282 -11.77 2.79 11.94
C TYR A 282 -12.57 1.90 12.90
N ALA A 283 -12.75 2.30 14.16
CA ALA A 283 -13.65 1.63 15.08
C ALA A 283 -15.10 1.70 14.57
N ALA A 284 -15.55 2.86 14.11
CA ALA A 284 -16.88 3.05 13.51
C ALA A 284 -17.05 2.21 12.24
N TYR A 285 -16.00 2.07 11.41
CA TYR A 285 -16.03 1.17 10.26
C TYR A 285 -16.25 -0.29 10.68
N LEU A 286 -15.47 -0.80 11.64
CA LEU A 286 -15.60 -2.18 12.13
C LEU A 286 -16.97 -2.40 12.79
N HIS A 287 -17.45 -1.42 13.56
CA HIS A 287 -18.78 -1.44 14.16
C HIS A 287 -19.88 -1.47 13.10
N ALA A 288 -19.84 -0.57 12.12
CA ALA A 288 -20.79 -0.54 11.00
C ALA A 288 -20.80 -1.87 10.23
N ARG A 289 -19.65 -2.53 10.07
CA ARG A 289 -19.56 -3.84 9.41
C ARG A 289 -20.12 -4.97 10.28
N SER A 290 -20.16 -4.81 11.60
CA SER A 290 -20.81 -5.75 12.52
C SER A 290 -22.33 -5.58 12.58
N THR A 291 -22.85 -4.39 12.26
CA THR A 291 -24.28 -4.06 12.26
C THR A 291 -24.98 -4.50 10.97
N ALA A 292 -26.18 -5.08 11.10
CA ALA A 292 -27.01 -5.48 9.97
C ALA A 292 -27.38 -4.25 9.10
N GLY A 293 -27.27 -4.36 7.77
CA GLY A 293 -27.64 -3.31 6.81
C GLY A 293 -26.59 -2.24 6.51
N TRP A 294 -25.43 -2.25 7.18
CA TRP A 294 -24.34 -1.28 6.93
C TRP A 294 -23.12 -1.89 6.20
N ARG A 295 -23.19 -3.18 5.85
CA ARG A 295 -22.06 -3.97 5.30
C ARG A 295 -21.62 -3.60 3.88
N ASP A 296 -22.35 -2.72 3.20
CA ASP A 296 -22.12 -2.42 1.79
C ASP A 296 -21.36 -1.08 1.60
N ARG A 297 -21.79 -0.29 0.62
CA ARG A 297 -21.18 0.98 0.20
C ARG A 297 -20.95 1.99 1.33
N LYS A 298 -21.82 1.99 2.34
CA LYS A 298 -21.73 2.93 3.47
C LYS A 298 -20.48 2.66 4.32
N ALA A 299 -20.22 1.42 4.71
CA ALA A 299 -19.02 1.06 5.46
C ALA A 299 -17.75 1.38 4.65
N ALA A 300 -17.74 1.10 3.34
CA ALA A 300 -16.58 1.43 2.51
C ALA A 300 -16.23 2.93 2.52
N TRP A 301 -17.22 3.82 2.52
CA TRP A 301 -16.98 5.26 2.68
C TRP A 301 -16.38 5.63 4.04
N ILE A 302 -16.78 4.97 5.13
CA ILE A 302 -16.19 5.17 6.46
C ILE A 302 -14.71 4.75 6.44
N ASN A 303 -14.38 3.62 5.81
CA ASN A 303 -12.99 3.17 5.69
C ASN A 303 -12.13 4.15 4.86
N VAL A 304 -12.70 4.70 3.79
CA VAL A 304 -12.04 5.74 2.99
C VAL A 304 -11.84 7.02 3.79
N ALA A 305 -12.82 7.44 4.60
CA ALA A 305 -12.66 8.57 5.50
C ALA A 305 -11.52 8.35 6.51
N GLY A 306 -11.38 7.12 7.06
CA GLY A 306 -10.27 6.74 7.92
C GLY A 306 -8.92 6.84 7.19
N PHE A 307 -8.87 6.37 5.95
CA PHE A 307 -7.67 6.48 5.11
C PHE A 307 -7.30 7.95 4.83
N VAL A 308 -8.27 8.80 4.53
CA VAL A 308 -8.06 10.24 4.34
C VAL A 308 -7.57 10.89 5.63
N ALA A 309 -8.12 10.54 6.80
CA ALA A 309 -7.64 11.03 8.09
C ALA A 309 -6.17 10.63 8.35
N MET A 310 -5.78 9.40 7.98
CA MET A 310 -4.39 8.95 8.07
C MET A 310 -3.44 9.75 7.15
N VAL A 311 -3.86 10.01 5.90
CA VAL A 311 -3.08 10.83 4.96
C VAL A 311 -2.98 12.28 5.43
N PHE A 312 -4.07 12.83 5.97
CA PHE A 312 -4.09 14.16 6.57
C PHE A 312 -3.15 14.24 7.78
N ASN A 313 -3.15 13.24 8.66
CA ASN A 313 -2.20 13.17 9.78
C ASN A 313 -0.75 13.10 9.28
N LEU A 314 -0.49 12.32 8.24
CA LEU A 314 0.85 12.16 7.69
C LEU A 314 1.40 13.47 7.11
N PHE A 315 0.60 14.21 6.32
CA PHE A 315 1.08 15.38 5.61
C PHE A 315 0.75 16.69 6.30
N PHE A 316 -0.52 16.94 6.59
CA PHE A 316 -0.95 18.22 7.11
C PHE A 316 -0.40 18.45 8.52
N VAL A 317 -0.56 17.46 9.40
CA VAL A 317 -0.08 17.63 10.78
C VAL A 317 1.45 17.69 10.82
N ASN A 318 2.16 16.82 10.10
CA ASN A 318 3.63 16.84 10.16
C ASN A 318 4.27 18.01 9.41
N LEU A 319 3.65 18.58 8.37
CA LEU A 319 4.28 19.62 7.54
C LEU A 319 3.71 21.02 7.74
N VAL A 320 2.45 21.15 8.18
CA VAL A 320 1.75 22.45 8.27
C VAL A 320 1.56 22.90 9.70
N THR A 321 1.35 21.97 10.64
CA THR A 321 1.17 22.35 12.05
C THR A 321 2.52 22.48 12.76
N VAL A 322 2.73 23.62 13.41
CA VAL A 322 3.84 23.81 14.34
C VAL A 322 3.45 23.10 15.63
N GLY A 323 4.11 21.99 15.93
CA GLY A 323 3.81 21.18 17.10
C GLY A 323 5.03 20.45 17.62
N LEU A 324 4.93 19.95 18.85
CA LEU A 324 5.95 19.17 19.56
C LEU A 324 6.39 17.92 18.76
N HIS A 325 5.59 17.51 17.78
CA HIS A 325 5.84 16.37 16.88
C HIS A 325 6.24 16.76 15.45
N SER A 326 6.59 18.02 15.18
CA SER A 326 7.08 18.44 13.87
C SER A 326 8.51 17.91 13.69
N TYR A 327 8.62 16.73 13.08
CA TYR A 327 9.87 16.13 12.60
C TYR A 327 10.31 16.73 11.26
N ALA A 328 9.52 17.66 10.72
CA ALA A 328 9.86 18.37 9.53
C ALA A 328 10.94 19.39 9.95
N GLY A 329 12.20 19.01 9.81
CA GLY A 329 13.36 19.90 9.96
C GLY A 329 13.40 20.98 8.86
N VAL A 330 12.25 21.58 8.57
CA VAL A 330 12.02 22.70 7.66
C VAL A 330 11.78 23.90 8.57
N GLY A 331 12.90 24.46 9.01
CA GLY A 331 13.03 25.81 9.54
C GLY A 331 14.23 26.44 8.84
#